data_AF-A0A2K6EG59-F1
#
_entry.id   AF-A0A2K6EG59-F1
#
_cell.length_a   1.000
_cell.length_b   1.000
_cell.length_c   1.000
_cell.angle_alpha   90.00
_cell.angle_beta   90.00
_cell.angle_gamma   90.00
#
_symmetry.space_group_name_H-M   'P 1'
#
loop_
_entity.id
_entity.type
_entity.pdbx_description
1 polymer ?
#
loop_
_entity_poly.entity_id
_entity_poly.type
_entity_poly.pdbx_seq_one_letter_code
_entity_poly.pdbx_strand_id
1 'polypeptide(L)'
;MAATRRCLSLLLLSTCVALLLQPPLGAQGAPMEPVYPGDDATPEQMAQYVADLRRYINMLTRPRYGKRDKEDAPDSLQWDSPHAAAPRELSPMDL
;
A
#
# COMPACT_ATOMS: atom_id res chain seq x y z
N MET A 1 40.36 6.04 -30.59
CA MET A 1 40.12 5.84 -29.14
C MET A 1 39.36 6.99 -28.45
N ALA A 2 39.50 8.26 -28.87
CA ALA A 2 38.77 9.38 -28.24
C ALA A 2 37.26 9.39 -28.55
N ALA A 3 36.88 9.09 -29.79
CA ALA A 3 35.46 9.06 -30.22
C ALA A 3 34.65 7.96 -29.52
N THR A 4 35.25 6.78 -29.31
CA THR A 4 34.59 5.67 -28.60
C THR A 4 34.37 5.99 -27.13
N ARG A 5 35.34 6.62 -26.46
CA ARG A 5 35.19 7.12 -25.08
C ARG A 5 34.08 8.17 -24.97
N ARG A 6 33.97 9.08 -25.93
CA ARG A 6 32.90 10.09 -26.00
C ARG A 6 31.52 9.47 -26.23
N CYS A 7 31.43 8.44 -27.07
CA CYS A 7 30.18 7.71 -27.29
C CYS A 7 29.72 7.00 -26.01
N LEU A 8 30.62 6.26 -25.36
CA LEU A 8 30.32 5.56 -24.10
C LEU A 8 29.91 6.53 -22.99
N SER A 9 30.56 7.69 -22.88
CA SER A 9 30.16 8.70 -21.89
C SER A 9 28.76 9.25 -22.15
N LEU A 10 28.38 9.46 -23.41
CA LEU A 10 27.04 9.94 -23.76
C LEU A 10 25.97 8.88 -23.49
N LEU A 11 26.26 7.61 -23.79
CA LEU A 11 25.35 6.50 -23.48
C LEU A 11 25.15 6.35 -21.96
N LEU A 12 26.21 6.46 -21.18
CA LEU A 12 26.16 6.34 -19.73
C LEU A 12 25.44 7.54 -19.08
N LEU A 13 25.66 8.76 -19.59
CA LEU A 13 24.90 9.93 -19.15
C LEU A 13 23.41 9.79 -19.48
N SER A 14 23.08 9.32 -20.68
CA SER A 14 21.70 9.08 -21.10
C SER A 14 20.99 8.07 -20.20
N THR A 15 21.64 6.93 -19.89
CA THR A 15 21.07 5.93 -19.00
C THR A 15 20.93 6.43 -17.57
N CYS A 16 21.89 7.19 -17.04
CA CYS A 16 21.79 7.83 -15.73
C CYS A 16 20.60 8.79 -15.66
N VAL A 17 20.40 9.63 -16.68
CA VAL A 17 19.25 10.56 -16.71
C VAL A 17 17.93 9.79 -16.80
N ALA A 18 17.86 8.72 -17.61
CA ALA A 18 16.68 7.87 -17.70
C ALA A 18 16.33 7.23 -16.34
N LEU A 19 17.33 6.72 -15.61
CA LEU A 19 17.14 6.14 -14.27
C LEU A 19 16.72 7.18 -13.22
N LEU A 20 17.20 8.43 -13.34
CA LEU A 20 16.81 9.52 -12.43
C LEU A 20 15.42 10.08 -12.73
N LEU A 21 14.98 9.99 -13.99
CA LEU A 21 13.64 10.41 -14.42
C LEU A 21 12.57 9.36 -14.09
N GLN A 22 12.97 8.10 -13.95
CA GLN A 22 12.08 7.08 -13.38
C GLN A 22 11.67 7.54 -11.98
N PRO A 23 10.36 7.62 -11.68
CA PRO A 23 9.90 7.95 -10.34
C PRO A 23 10.61 7.02 -9.36
N PRO A 24 11.37 7.54 -8.38
CA PRO A 24 11.96 6.69 -7.38
C PRO A 24 10.82 5.87 -6.78
N LEU A 25 10.96 4.55 -6.86
CA LEU A 25 10.08 3.54 -6.28
C LEU A 25 10.10 3.68 -4.73
N GLY A 26 9.83 4.86 -4.18
CA GLY A 26 10.08 5.17 -2.78
C GLY A 26 10.20 6.64 -2.39
N ALA A 27 10.45 7.60 -3.29
CA ALA A 27 10.39 9.02 -2.89
C ALA A 27 8.94 9.50 -3.01
N GLN A 28 8.14 9.03 -2.08
CA GLN A 28 6.77 9.48 -1.88
C GLN A 28 6.85 10.90 -1.31
N GLY A 29 6.51 11.91 -2.12
CA GLY A 29 5.93 13.13 -1.57
C GLY A 29 4.69 12.77 -0.73
N ALA A 30 4.17 13.71 0.07
CA ALA A 30 2.96 13.48 0.87
C ALA A 30 1.89 12.77 0.01
N PRO A 31 1.44 11.57 0.38
CA PRO A 31 0.59 10.81 -0.52
C PRO A 31 -0.76 11.49 -0.59
N MET A 32 -1.24 11.65 -1.82
CA MET A 32 -2.61 12.06 -2.06
C MET A 32 -3.53 10.94 -1.57
N GLU A 33 -4.63 11.31 -0.91
CA GLU A 33 -5.66 10.35 -0.50
C GLU A 33 -6.16 9.58 -1.75
N PRO A 34 -6.17 8.24 -1.73
CA PRO A 34 -6.64 7.46 -2.87
C PRO A 34 -8.12 7.74 -3.13
N VAL A 35 -8.47 8.00 -4.40
CA VAL A 35 -9.86 8.28 -4.80
C VAL A 35 -10.60 6.97 -5.00
N TYR A 36 -11.79 6.86 -4.40
CA TYR A 36 -12.63 5.69 -4.57
C TYR A 36 -13.14 5.59 -6.02
N PRO A 37 -12.90 4.47 -6.72
CA PRO A 37 -13.24 4.33 -8.14
C PRO A 37 -14.75 4.18 -8.43
N GLY A 38 -15.58 4.03 -7.39
CA GLY A 38 -17.02 3.82 -7.53
C GLY A 38 -17.45 2.35 -7.42
N ASP A 39 -18.75 2.12 -7.26
CA ASP A 39 -19.32 0.77 -7.09
C ASP A 39 -19.26 -0.07 -8.38
N ASP A 40 -19.24 0.58 -9.55
CA ASP A 40 -19.16 -0.06 -10.87
C ASP A 40 -17.72 -0.33 -11.34
N ALA A 41 -16.73 -0.18 -10.46
CA ALA A 41 -15.33 -0.37 -10.79
C ALA A 41 -15.00 -1.82 -11.14
N THR A 42 -14.05 -2.02 -12.05
CA THR A 42 -13.57 -3.37 -12.35
C THR A 42 -12.82 -3.94 -11.13
N PRO A 43 -12.78 -5.27 -10.94
CA PRO A 43 -12.08 -5.86 -9.81
C PRO A 43 -10.59 -5.49 -9.77
N GLU A 44 -9.96 -5.25 -10.92
CA GLU A 44 -8.57 -4.80 -11.02
C GLU A 44 -8.41 -3.37 -10.48
N GLN A 45 -9.34 -2.47 -10.81
CA GLN A 45 -9.34 -1.10 -10.30
C GLN A 45 -9.58 -1.06 -8.79
N MET A 46 -10.48 -1.91 -8.30
CA MET A 46 -10.73 -2.05 -6.86
C MET A 46 -9.50 -2.60 -6.13
N ALA A 47 -8.84 -3.62 -6.70
CA ALA A 47 -7.61 -4.18 -6.13
C ALA A 47 -6.49 -3.13 -6.06
N GLN A 48 -6.36 -2.30 -7.09
CA GLN A 48 -5.41 -1.20 -7.12
C GLN A 48 -5.73 -0.14 -6.06
N TYR A 49 -7.00 0.25 -5.94
CA TYR A 49 -7.47 1.17 -4.90
C TYR A 49 -7.16 0.65 -3.49
N VAL A 50 -7.42 -0.63 -3.21
CA VAL A 50 -7.13 -1.27 -1.92
C VAL A 50 -5.63 -1.31 -1.63
N ALA A 51 -4.80 -1.59 -2.64
CA ALA A 51 -3.35 -1.59 -2.50
C ALA A 51 -2.81 -0.19 -2.16
N ASP A 52 -3.34 0.83 -2.84
CA ASP A 52 -2.97 2.24 -2.62
C ASP A 52 -3.45 2.73 -1.25
N LEU A 53 -4.67 2.36 -0.84
CA LEU A 53 -5.22 2.65 0.49
C LEU A 53 -4.37 2.04 1.61
N ARG A 54 -3.95 0.78 1.45
CA ARG A 54 -3.06 0.12 2.42
C ARG A 54 -1.72 0.85 2.53
N ARG A 55 -1.15 1.28 1.41
CA ARG A 55 0.10 2.06 1.39
C ARG A 55 -0.09 3.41 2.10
N TYR A 56 -1.19 4.10 1.83
CA TYR A 56 -1.53 5.37 2.45
C TYR A 56 -1.62 5.26 3.98
N ILE A 57 -2.43 4.32 4.47
CA ILE A 57 -2.60 4.06 5.90
C ILE A 57 -1.27 3.70 6.55
N ASN A 58 -0.49 2.82 5.92
CA ASN A 58 0.82 2.44 6.44
C ASN A 58 1.73 3.66 6.56
N MET A 59 1.72 4.59 5.60
CA MET A 59 2.56 5.78 5.71
C MET A 59 2.12 6.71 6.84
N LEU A 60 0.82 6.91 7.02
CA LEU A 60 0.28 7.76 8.08
C LEU A 60 0.52 7.18 9.47
N THR A 61 0.33 5.87 9.60
CA THR A 61 0.27 5.20 10.92
C THR A 61 1.57 4.49 11.29
N ARG A 62 2.53 4.31 10.37
CA ARG A 62 3.78 3.61 10.67
C ARG A 62 4.50 4.35 11.80
N PRO A 63 4.68 3.69 12.96
CA PRO A 63 5.35 4.30 14.09
C PRO A 63 6.75 4.75 13.69
N ARG A 64 7.08 6.02 13.95
CA ARG A 64 8.41 6.58 13.67
C ARG A 64 9.41 6.29 14.79
N TYR A 65 8.92 5.90 15.96
CA TYR A 65 9.71 5.48 17.12
C TYR A 65 9.13 4.16 17.63
N GLY A 66 9.99 3.17 17.85
CA GLY A 66 9.58 1.83 18.27
C GLY A 66 9.03 1.81 19.69
N LYS A 67 7.96 1.00 19.89
CA LYS A 67 7.39 0.51 21.15
C LYS A 67 7.74 1.36 22.39
N ARG A 68 6.95 2.42 22.64
CA ARG A 68 6.73 2.83 24.03
C ARG A 68 5.80 1.80 24.65
N ASP A 69 6.13 1.39 25.85
CA ASP A 69 5.59 0.23 26.54
C ASP A 69 4.06 0.18 26.49
N LYS A 70 3.54 -0.97 26.08
CA LYS A 70 2.10 -1.23 26.03
C LYS A 70 1.64 -1.59 27.44
N GLU A 71 1.57 -0.62 28.33
CA GLU A 71 0.83 -0.82 29.59
C GLU A 71 -0.52 -0.08 29.59
N ASP A 72 -0.70 0.96 28.76
CA ASP A 72 -1.95 1.71 28.75
C ASP A 72 -2.38 2.09 27.32
N ALA A 73 -3.05 1.18 26.61
CA ALA A 73 -3.86 1.56 25.45
C ALA A 73 -5.18 0.78 25.51
N PRO A 74 -6.31 1.46 25.81
CA PRO A 74 -7.60 0.80 25.83
C PRO A 74 -7.94 0.39 24.40
N ASP A 75 -8.30 -0.87 24.26
CA ASP A 75 -9.31 -1.40 23.35
C ASP A 75 -9.60 -0.50 22.13
N SER A 76 -8.64 -0.41 21.20
CA SER A 76 -8.80 0.36 19.97
C SER A 76 -8.41 -0.54 18.83
N LEU A 77 -9.42 -0.86 18.01
CA LEU A 77 -9.37 -1.69 16.80
C LEU A 77 -9.58 -3.20 17.03
N GLN A 78 -10.57 -3.56 17.86
CA GLN A 78 -11.43 -4.70 17.48
C GLN A 78 -12.26 -4.25 16.27
N TRP A 79 -11.66 -4.30 15.08
CA TRP A 79 -12.41 -4.24 13.83
C TRP A 79 -13.19 -5.56 13.76
N ASP A 80 -14.41 -5.55 14.29
CA ASP A 80 -15.32 -6.68 14.21
C ASP A 80 -15.58 -6.99 12.74
N SER A 81 -14.97 -8.10 12.30
CA SER A 81 -15.15 -8.65 10.97
C SER A 81 -16.63 -9.00 10.75
N PRO A 82 -17.35 -8.38 9.80
CA PRO A 82 -18.78 -8.66 9.59
C PRO A 82 -19.07 -10.03 8.95
N HIS A 83 -18.05 -10.86 8.71
CA HIS A 83 -18.21 -12.13 7.97
C HIS A 83 -18.03 -13.39 8.82
N ALA A 84 -17.94 -13.28 10.14
CA ALA A 84 -18.19 -14.40 11.04
C ALA A 84 -19.71 -14.63 11.21
N ALA A 85 -20.42 -14.81 10.09
CA ALA A 85 -21.77 -15.35 10.12
C ALA A 85 -21.67 -16.81 10.60
N ALA A 86 -22.05 -17.03 11.85
CA ALA A 86 -22.10 -18.34 12.48
C ALA A 86 -22.79 -19.38 11.58
N PRO A 87 -22.33 -20.64 11.53
CA PRO A 87 -23.13 -21.72 11.00
C PRO A 87 -24.38 -21.83 11.88
N ARG A 88 -25.56 -21.60 11.30
CA ARG A 88 -26.83 -21.92 11.94
C ARG A 88 -26.91 -23.43 12.10
N GLU A 89 -26.44 -23.94 13.23
CA GLU A 89 -26.72 -25.31 13.67
C GLU A 89 -28.19 -25.38 14.07
N LEU A 90 -29.00 -25.89 13.14
CA LEU A 90 -30.33 -26.43 13.41
C LEU A 90 -30.16 -27.62 14.35
N SER A 91 -30.66 -27.54 15.59
CA SER A 91 -30.82 -28.73 16.44
C SER A 91 -32.30 -29.07 16.65
N PRO A 92 -32.67 -30.36 16.56
CA PRO A 92 -34.04 -30.81 16.39
C PRO A 92 -34.71 -31.17 17.73
N MET A 93 -36.01 -30.87 17.83
CA MET A 93 -37.03 -31.65 18.55
C MET A 93 -36.65 -32.19 19.95
N ASP A 94 -37.08 -31.49 20.99
CA ASP A 94 -37.45 -32.14 22.25
C ASP A 94 -38.99 -32.29 22.28
N LEU A 95 -39.40 -33.56 22.19
CA LEU A 95 -40.72 -34.11 22.48
C LEU A 95 -41.00 -34.10 23.98
#